data_AF-A0A8J7YBK4-F1
#
_entry.id   AF-A0A8J7YBK4-F1
#
_cell.length_a   1.000
_cell.length_b   1.000
_cell.length_c   1.000
_cell.angle_alpha   90.00
_cell.angle_beta   90.00
_cell.angle_gamma   90.00
#
_symmetry.space_group_name_H-M   'P 1'
#
loop_
_entity.id
_entity.type
_entity.pdbx_description
1 polymer ?
#
loop_
_entity_poly.entity_id
_entity_poly.type
_entity_poly.pdbx_seq_one_letter_code
_entity_poly.pdbx_strand_id
1 'polypeptide(L)'
;MSKVGEINIDGNLTVSTNNPAVGIVATEGAAESIAAEIINARRNGHQAIIVGTDGGNQEWRVFARALGARIVDCNALFDQQSMKECLLETAREAGFPGLVFHDDPTSRIDLEASMNVLQESDSFLVDSRSKPPLERGERVLVGIPAYNEEATIGNVVKEGLEYADEVLVVDDGSEDRTAVKAKQAGAIVVEHETNRGYGATLHSLFEQAERACVSHLVVLDADGQHDPSDIPKLVEFQAKSQSEIVIGSRFVGDGETNAPYYRKLGLLVINFLTNLSFGAIRPKSWVKDTQCGFRVYSPRAFENLANDPGIGSQMSASTDILHHAHERNYDIVEVGTNVNYDNENTSSHHPISHGITLVSNILRTIERERPITALGLPGFLCWFGGLAFTYWTITNYTSTNTFPIGLGIVSGFLGLSGILFCFAAVILHSLQQQSGIR
;
A
#
# COMPACT_ATOMS: atom_id res chain seq x y z
N MET A 1 -35.80 8.57 -11.90
CA MET A 1 -35.03 9.74 -12.36
C MET A 1 -34.79 10.63 -11.14
N SER A 2 -33.67 10.40 -10.45
CA SER A 2 -33.30 11.11 -9.23
C SER A 2 -32.70 12.48 -9.60
N LYS A 3 -33.18 13.55 -8.96
CA LYS A 3 -32.72 14.92 -9.19
C LYS A 3 -31.29 15.06 -8.65
N VAL A 4 -30.32 15.09 -9.55
CA VAL A 4 -28.96 15.59 -9.29
C VAL A 4 -29.07 17.07 -8.94
N GLY A 5 -28.51 17.47 -7.81
CA GLY A 5 -28.48 18.87 -7.37
C GLY A 5 -27.80 19.77 -8.40
N GLU A 6 -28.39 20.94 -8.66
CA GLU A 6 -27.81 21.95 -9.55
C GLU A 6 -26.53 22.54 -8.93
N ILE A 7 -25.45 22.53 -9.70
CA ILE A 7 -24.17 23.16 -9.37
C ILE A 7 -24.18 24.57 -9.97
N ASN A 8 -24.03 25.61 -9.14
CA ASN A 8 -23.90 27.00 -9.60
C ASN A 8 -22.41 27.37 -9.78
N ILE A 9 -22.14 28.36 -10.63
CA ILE A 9 -20.86 28.69 -11.29
C ILE A 9 -19.77 29.21 -10.32
N ASP A 10 -20.05 29.32 -9.02
CA ASP A 10 -19.11 29.80 -7.98
C ASP A 10 -18.58 28.69 -7.04
N GLY A 11 -18.78 27.40 -7.36
CA GLY A 11 -18.19 26.29 -6.59
C GLY A 11 -18.75 26.08 -5.17
N ASN A 12 -19.69 26.92 -4.73
CA ASN A 12 -20.42 26.72 -3.48
C ASN A 12 -21.72 25.95 -3.75
N LEU A 13 -21.74 24.67 -3.36
CA LEU A 13 -22.96 23.89 -3.17
C LEU A 13 -23.88 24.65 -2.19
N THR A 14 -24.95 25.26 -2.70
CA THR A 14 -26.03 25.83 -1.86
C THR A 14 -26.66 24.69 -1.09
N VAL A 15 -26.35 24.64 0.21
CA VAL A 15 -26.88 23.59 1.08
C VAL A 15 -28.37 23.87 1.31
N SER A 16 -29.20 22.91 0.90
CA SER A 16 -30.65 23.00 1.07
C SER A 16 -31.00 22.82 2.55
N THR A 17 -31.71 23.79 3.13
CA THR A 17 -32.30 23.67 4.48
C THR A 17 -33.49 22.72 4.52
N ASN A 18 -33.81 22.02 3.41
CA ASN A 18 -34.89 21.04 3.34
C ASN A 18 -34.53 19.69 3.95
N ASN A 19 -33.25 19.43 4.23
CA ASN A 19 -32.78 18.18 4.81
C ASN A 19 -32.35 18.40 6.27
N PRO A 20 -32.49 17.38 7.16
CA PRO A 20 -31.98 17.45 8.53
C PRO A 20 -30.47 17.75 8.57
N ALA A 21 -30.02 18.45 9.61
CA ALA A 21 -28.60 18.73 9.83
C ALA A 21 -27.91 17.59 10.59
N VAL A 22 -26.58 17.53 10.47
CA VAL A 22 -25.71 16.61 11.21
C VAL A 22 -24.87 17.44 12.17
N GLY A 23 -25.08 17.27 13.48
CA GLY A 23 -24.33 17.92 14.54
C GLY A 23 -23.19 17.04 15.01
N ILE A 24 -21.95 17.51 14.94
CA ILE A 24 -20.74 16.76 15.30
C ILE A 24 -20.04 17.48 16.46
N VAL A 25 -19.69 16.73 17.50
CA VAL A 25 -18.83 17.21 18.59
C VAL A 25 -17.36 17.02 18.19
N ALA A 26 -16.59 18.10 18.19
CA ALA A 26 -15.17 18.06 17.88
C ALA A 26 -14.33 17.72 19.12
N THR A 27 -13.44 16.74 18.99
CA THR A 27 -12.39 16.42 19.96
C THR A 27 -11.00 16.76 19.41
N GLU A 28 -10.08 17.10 20.32
CA GLU A 28 -8.67 17.32 19.96
C GLU A 28 -8.06 16.03 19.39
N GLY A 29 -7.29 16.16 18.30
CA GLY A 29 -6.64 15.03 17.62
C GLY A 29 -7.51 14.25 16.61
N ALA A 30 -8.79 14.61 16.43
CA ALA A 30 -9.71 13.93 15.50
C ALA A 30 -9.99 14.71 14.20
N ALA A 31 -9.05 15.56 13.75
CA ALA A 31 -9.29 16.49 12.63
C ALA A 31 -9.64 15.79 11.31
N GLU A 32 -8.97 14.68 11.00
CA GLU A 32 -9.21 13.88 9.79
C GLU A 32 -10.57 13.18 9.82
N SER A 33 -10.94 12.60 10.97
CA SER A 33 -12.23 11.93 11.17
C SER A 33 -13.39 12.92 11.06
N ILE A 34 -13.23 14.11 11.65
CA ILE A 34 -14.20 15.21 11.50
C ILE A 34 -14.33 15.64 10.03
N ALA A 35 -13.22 15.78 9.31
CA ALA A 35 -13.24 16.12 7.89
C ALA A 35 -13.99 15.06 7.06
N ALA A 36 -13.76 13.78 7.33
CA ALA A 36 -14.44 12.67 6.68
C ALA A 36 -15.96 12.71 6.91
N GLU A 37 -16.41 12.98 8.15
CA GLU A 37 -17.85 13.07 8.46
C GLU A 37 -18.53 14.30 7.85
N ILE A 38 -17.83 15.43 7.71
CA ILE A 38 -18.35 16.59 6.96
C ILE A 38 -18.57 16.22 5.48
N ILE A 39 -17.59 15.56 4.88
CA ILE A 39 -17.68 15.12 3.48
C ILE A 39 -18.84 14.12 3.33
N ASN A 40 -18.98 13.18 4.27
CA ASN A 40 -20.06 12.20 4.31
C ASN A 40 -21.44 12.89 4.38
N ALA A 41 -21.62 13.83 5.31
CA ALA A 41 -22.86 14.60 5.45
C ALA A 41 -23.20 15.37 4.16
N ARG A 42 -22.25 16.09 3.57
CA ARG A 42 -22.48 16.88 2.35
C ARG A 42 -22.76 16.03 1.13
N ARG A 43 -22.07 14.90 0.98
CA ARG A 43 -22.31 13.95 -0.12
C ARG A 43 -23.75 13.41 -0.09
N ASN A 44 -24.33 13.28 1.10
CA ASN A 44 -25.71 12.86 1.31
C ASN A 44 -26.71 14.05 1.35
N GLY A 45 -26.25 15.27 1.05
CA GLY A 45 -27.12 16.46 0.96
C GLY A 45 -27.49 17.10 2.30
N HIS A 46 -26.73 16.83 3.37
CA HIS A 46 -26.96 17.39 4.70
C HIS A 46 -25.93 18.48 5.06
N GLN A 47 -26.33 19.43 5.90
CA GLN A 47 -25.41 20.43 6.47
C GLN A 47 -24.75 19.87 7.73
N ALA A 48 -23.41 19.93 7.78
CA ALA A 48 -22.66 19.66 9.00
C ALA A 48 -22.59 20.92 9.88
N ILE A 49 -22.92 20.78 11.17
CA ILE A 49 -22.76 21.77 12.23
C ILE A 49 -21.77 21.19 13.24
N ILE A 50 -20.69 21.89 13.54
CA ILE A 50 -19.64 21.40 14.42
C ILE A 50 -19.55 22.27 15.65
N VAL A 51 -19.59 21.63 16.82
CA VAL A 51 -19.37 22.27 18.12
C VAL A 51 -18.03 21.83 18.69
N GLY A 52 -17.24 22.75 19.22
CA GLY A 52 -15.97 22.44 19.86
C GLY A 52 -15.58 23.51 20.88
N THR A 53 -14.64 23.17 21.76
CA THR A 53 -14.14 24.06 22.82
C THR A 53 -13.17 25.10 22.27
N ASP A 54 -12.86 26.19 22.99
CA ASP A 54 -11.94 27.26 22.53
C ASP A 54 -10.45 27.07 22.95
N GLY A 55 -10.03 25.86 23.28
CA GLY A 55 -8.63 25.55 23.62
C GLY A 55 -7.74 25.35 22.39
N GLY A 56 -6.72 26.20 22.23
CA GLY A 56 -5.46 26.04 21.46
C GLY A 56 -5.39 25.17 20.18
N ASN A 57 -4.85 25.76 19.10
CA ASN A 57 -4.40 25.15 17.83
C ASN A 57 -5.32 24.04 17.24
N GLN A 58 -6.44 24.47 16.66
CA GLN A 58 -7.51 23.56 16.23
C GLN A 58 -7.50 23.31 14.73
N GLU A 59 -6.68 22.34 14.31
CA GLU A 59 -6.62 21.87 12.92
C GLU A 59 -8.01 21.55 12.35
N TRP A 60 -8.89 20.94 13.15
CA TRP A 60 -10.26 20.64 12.74
C TRP A 60 -11.08 21.87 12.34
N ARG A 61 -10.86 23.05 12.93
CA ARG A 61 -11.56 24.30 12.53
C ARG A 61 -11.15 24.73 11.13
N VAL A 62 -9.90 24.51 10.76
CA VAL A 62 -9.39 24.82 9.41
C VAL A 62 -10.09 23.94 8.38
N PHE A 63 -10.13 22.62 8.63
CA PHE A 63 -10.84 21.67 7.79
C PHE A 63 -12.34 21.95 7.72
N ALA A 64 -12.97 22.22 8.87
CA ALA A 64 -14.39 22.52 8.95
C ALA A 64 -14.79 23.76 8.12
N ARG A 65 -14.01 24.84 8.20
CA ARG A 65 -14.22 26.03 7.37
C ARG A 65 -13.99 25.75 5.89
N ALA A 66 -12.91 25.05 5.56
CA ALA A 66 -12.57 24.71 4.17
C ALA A 66 -13.67 23.84 3.50
N LEU A 67 -14.29 22.96 4.29
CA LEU A 67 -15.34 22.05 3.82
C LEU A 67 -16.75 22.65 3.91
N GLY A 68 -16.90 23.91 4.36
CA GLY A 68 -18.18 24.62 4.43
C GLY A 68 -19.10 24.16 5.56
N ALA A 69 -18.55 23.58 6.63
CA ALA A 69 -19.30 23.27 7.84
C ALA A 69 -19.57 24.54 8.66
N ARG A 70 -20.71 24.57 9.38
CA ARG A 70 -21.04 25.68 10.29
C ARG A 70 -20.41 25.40 11.64
N ILE A 71 -19.54 26.28 12.12
CA ILE A 71 -18.87 26.13 13.41
C ILE A 71 -19.65 26.90 14.47
N VAL A 72 -19.85 26.28 15.62
CA VAL A 72 -20.53 26.83 16.79
C VAL A 72 -19.59 26.78 17.98
N ASP A 73 -19.34 27.95 18.57
CA ASP A 73 -18.52 28.08 19.77
C ASP A 73 -19.46 28.11 20.98
N CYS A 74 -19.35 27.12 21.86
CA CYS A 74 -20.22 27.01 23.02
C CYS A 74 -19.48 27.36 24.31
N ASN A 75 -19.97 28.39 25.01
CA ASN A 75 -19.35 28.95 26.23
C ASN A 75 -19.79 28.24 27.54
N ALA A 76 -20.67 27.24 27.46
CA ALA A 76 -21.22 26.54 28.62
C ALA A 76 -20.30 25.38 29.08
N LEU A 77 -20.50 24.93 30.33
CA LEU A 77 -19.74 23.85 30.98
C LEU A 77 -19.53 22.63 30.08
N PHE A 78 -18.34 22.03 30.20
CA PHE A 78 -17.77 20.94 29.39
C PHE A 78 -18.48 19.59 29.54
N ASP A 79 -19.81 19.55 29.50
CA ASP A 79 -20.56 18.30 29.43
C ASP A 79 -21.18 18.09 28.04
N GLN A 80 -21.29 16.82 27.67
CA GLN A 80 -21.85 16.37 26.39
C GLN A 80 -23.28 16.87 26.19
N GLN A 81 -24.02 17.06 27.30
CA GLN A 81 -25.39 17.55 27.30
C GLN A 81 -25.47 19.03 26.85
N SER A 82 -24.58 19.89 27.33
CA SER A 82 -24.52 21.31 26.94
C SER A 82 -24.12 21.46 25.47
N MET A 83 -23.20 20.64 24.97
CA MET A 83 -22.83 20.62 23.55
C MET A 83 -23.98 20.16 22.65
N LYS A 84 -24.74 19.16 23.09
CA LYS A 84 -25.96 18.68 22.43
C LYS A 84 -27.04 19.77 22.36
N GLU A 85 -27.26 20.48 23.46
CA GLU A 85 -28.20 21.62 23.50
C GLU A 85 -27.78 22.76 22.57
N CYS A 86 -26.49 23.08 22.51
CA CYS A 86 -25.93 24.09 21.62
C CYS A 86 -26.17 23.80 20.13
N LEU A 87 -25.93 22.54 19.73
CA LEU A 87 -26.20 22.08 18.37
C LEU A 87 -27.70 22.11 18.06
N LEU A 88 -28.53 21.71 19.03
CA LEU A 88 -29.99 21.71 18.90
C LEU A 88 -30.55 23.12 18.68
N GLU A 89 -30.13 24.09 19.48
CA GLU A 89 -30.52 25.49 19.34
C GLU A 89 -30.08 26.04 17.98
N THR A 90 -28.81 25.82 17.62
CA THR A 90 -28.28 26.29 16.33
C THR A 90 -29.02 25.71 15.13
N ALA A 91 -29.38 24.42 15.20
CA ALA A 91 -30.11 23.75 14.13
C ALA A 91 -31.55 24.30 13.98
N ARG A 92 -32.21 24.60 15.10
CA ARG A 92 -33.56 25.20 15.11
C ARG A 92 -33.56 26.62 14.57
N GLU A 93 -32.61 27.45 15.00
CA GLU A 93 -32.46 28.83 14.52
C GLU A 93 -32.17 28.89 13.02
N ALA A 94 -31.42 27.92 12.51
CA ALA A 94 -31.10 27.80 11.09
C ALA A 94 -32.28 27.27 10.24
N GLY A 95 -33.36 26.82 10.87
CA GLY A 95 -34.57 26.33 10.18
C GLY A 95 -34.43 24.91 9.62
N PHE A 96 -33.55 24.06 10.16
CA PHE A 96 -33.48 22.66 9.74
C PHE A 96 -34.67 21.85 10.27
N PRO A 97 -35.18 20.86 9.51
CA PRO A 97 -36.32 20.03 9.91
C PRO A 97 -36.00 19.02 11.02
N GLY A 98 -34.72 18.79 11.32
CA GLY A 98 -34.26 17.94 12.41
C GLY A 98 -32.73 17.90 12.51
N LEU A 99 -32.22 17.23 13.53
CA LEU A 99 -30.80 17.13 13.85
C LEU A 99 -30.41 15.70 14.23
N VAL A 100 -29.37 15.17 13.58
CA VAL A 100 -28.67 13.97 14.03
C VAL A 100 -27.47 14.39 14.86
N PHE A 101 -27.41 13.98 16.12
CA PHE A 101 -26.33 14.33 17.05
C PHE A 101 -25.28 13.24 17.12
N HIS A 102 -24.02 13.58 16.88
CA HIS A 102 -22.89 12.68 16.88
C HIS A 102 -21.84 13.15 17.89
N ASP A 103 -21.62 12.34 18.92
CA ASP A 103 -20.77 12.64 20.07
C ASP A 103 -19.33 12.09 19.94
N ASP A 104 -19.16 10.97 19.23
CA ASP A 104 -17.86 10.33 19.04
C ASP A 104 -17.35 10.49 17.60
N PRO A 105 -16.51 11.51 17.32
CA PRO A 105 -16.00 11.77 15.98
C PRO A 105 -15.02 10.69 15.48
N THR A 106 -14.62 9.72 16.31
CA THR A 106 -13.79 8.59 15.87
C THR A 106 -14.60 7.45 15.25
N SER A 107 -15.92 7.46 15.44
CA SER A 107 -16.84 6.48 14.85
C SER A 107 -17.51 7.04 13.59
N ARG A 108 -17.79 6.20 12.59
CA ARG A 108 -18.46 6.66 11.36
C ARG A 108 -19.97 6.71 11.54
N ILE A 109 -20.61 7.78 11.04
CA ILE A 109 -22.06 7.93 11.10
C ILE A 109 -22.73 7.05 10.04
N ASP A 110 -23.68 6.20 10.46
CA ASP A 110 -24.67 5.61 9.55
C ASP A 110 -25.79 6.62 9.30
N LEU A 111 -25.57 7.50 8.31
CA LEU A 111 -26.52 8.58 8.01
C LEU A 111 -27.88 8.03 7.58
N GLU A 112 -27.94 6.96 6.79
CA GLU A 112 -29.19 6.39 6.31
C GLU A 112 -30.01 5.82 7.48
N ALA A 113 -29.38 5.01 8.33
CA ALA A 113 -30.05 4.45 9.51
C ALA A 113 -30.46 5.54 10.51
N SER A 114 -29.62 6.56 10.72
CA SER A 114 -29.92 7.67 11.63
C SER A 114 -31.10 8.51 11.12
N MET A 115 -31.16 8.79 9.82
CA MET A 115 -32.25 9.57 9.21
C MET A 115 -33.57 8.82 9.23
N ASN A 116 -33.56 7.49 9.03
CA ASN A 116 -34.76 6.66 9.15
C ASN A 116 -35.36 6.74 10.57
N VAL A 117 -34.51 6.69 11.61
CA VAL A 117 -34.97 6.85 13.00
C VAL A 117 -35.53 8.26 13.25
N LEU A 118 -34.90 9.29 12.70
CA LEU A 118 -35.40 10.67 12.82
C LEU A 118 -36.79 10.81 12.19
N GLN A 119 -37.04 10.18 11.05
CA GLN A 119 -38.34 10.19 10.38
C GLN A 119 -39.39 9.34 11.13
N GLU A 120 -39.00 8.21 11.71
CA GLU A 120 -39.92 7.30 12.42
C GLU A 120 -40.28 7.79 13.84
N SER A 121 -39.39 8.53 14.50
CA SER A 121 -39.54 8.89 15.92
C SER A 121 -40.35 10.17 16.17
N ASP A 122 -40.77 10.91 15.13
CA ASP A 122 -41.35 12.27 15.23
C ASP A 122 -40.53 13.24 16.11
N SER A 123 -39.26 12.90 16.41
CA SER A 123 -38.36 13.68 17.24
C SER A 123 -37.59 14.67 16.37
N PHE A 124 -37.32 15.86 16.90
CA PHE A 124 -36.43 16.81 16.23
C PHE A 124 -34.95 16.39 16.36
N LEU A 125 -34.61 15.58 17.35
CA LEU A 125 -33.25 15.19 17.71
C LEU A 125 -33.16 13.68 17.86
N VAL A 126 -32.21 13.06 17.16
CA VAL A 126 -31.83 11.67 17.38
C VAL A 126 -30.32 11.58 17.56
N ASP A 127 -29.89 10.68 18.43
CA ASP A 127 -28.48 10.31 18.50
C ASP A 127 -28.10 9.53 17.24
N SER A 128 -26.91 9.80 16.71
CA SER A 128 -26.40 9.13 15.53
C SER A 128 -26.29 7.64 15.81
N ARG A 129 -26.76 6.82 14.87
CA ARG A 129 -26.31 5.45 14.80
C ARG A 129 -24.91 5.47 14.22
N SER A 130 -23.94 5.00 14.98
CA SER A 130 -22.66 4.65 14.41
C SER A 130 -22.89 3.46 13.49
N LYS A 131 -22.24 3.45 12.32
CA LYS A 131 -21.94 2.15 11.72
C LYS A 131 -21.15 1.41 12.79
N PRO A 132 -21.53 0.18 13.19
CA PRO A 132 -20.57 -0.63 13.94
C PRO A 132 -19.25 -0.58 13.15
N PRO A 133 -18.08 -0.54 13.81
CA PRO A 133 -16.85 -0.93 13.11
C PRO A 133 -17.26 -2.21 12.41
N LEU A 134 -17.22 -2.24 11.07
CA LEU A 134 -17.64 -3.43 10.33
C LEU A 134 -16.98 -4.57 11.06
N GLU A 135 -17.77 -5.39 11.78
CA GLU A 135 -17.18 -6.45 12.57
C GLU A 135 -16.43 -7.22 11.52
N ARG A 136 -15.11 -7.12 11.60
CA ARG A 136 -14.20 -7.81 10.72
C ARG A 136 -14.34 -9.25 11.20
N GLY A 137 -15.46 -9.89 10.83
CA GLY A 137 -15.54 -11.33 10.76
C GLY A 137 -14.35 -11.80 9.94
N GLU A 138 -13.94 -13.04 10.07
CA GLU A 138 -12.74 -13.60 9.41
C GLU A 138 -12.90 -13.70 7.88
N ARG A 139 -13.40 -12.64 7.24
CA ARG A 139 -13.69 -12.50 5.83
C ARG A 139 -12.39 -12.37 5.06
N VAL A 140 -12.22 -13.30 4.15
CA VAL A 140 -11.10 -13.41 3.23
C VAL A 140 -11.56 -12.92 1.87
N LEU A 141 -10.90 -11.88 1.36
CA LEU A 141 -11.06 -11.42 -0.01
C LEU A 141 -9.83 -11.83 -0.81
N VAL A 142 -10.04 -12.56 -1.89
CA VAL A 142 -8.98 -12.86 -2.86
C VAL A 142 -8.99 -11.80 -3.96
N GLY A 143 -7.91 -11.03 -4.06
CA GLY A 143 -7.65 -10.04 -5.08
C GLY A 143 -6.76 -10.60 -6.20
N ILE A 144 -7.21 -10.50 -7.45
CA ILE A 144 -6.47 -11.00 -8.60
C ILE A 144 -6.26 -9.84 -9.60
N PRO A 145 -5.03 -9.32 -9.73
CA PRO A 145 -4.68 -8.43 -10.83
C PRO A 145 -4.60 -9.23 -12.13
N ALA A 146 -5.25 -8.75 -13.19
CA ALA A 146 -5.33 -9.47 -14.46
C ALA A 146 -5.09 -8.54 -15.66
N TYR A 147 -4.37 -9.04 -16.66
CA TYR A 147 -4.21 -8.38 -17.96
C TYR A 147 -3.98 -9.44 -19.05
N ASN A 148 -4.94 -9.59 -19.96
CA ASN A 148 -4.93 -10.58 -21.04
C ASN A 148 -4.75 -12.04 -20.57
N GLU A 149 -5.55 -12.45 -19.58
CA GLU A 149 -5.51 -13.77 -18.92
C GLU A 149 -6.81 -14.59 -19.19
N GLU A 150 -7.43 -14.44 -20.37
CA GLU A 150 -8.69 -15.12 -20.72
C GLU A 150 -8.65 -16.64 -20.51
N ALA A 151 -7.48 -17.25 -20.72
CA ALA A 151 -7.31 -18.71 -20.68
C ALA A 151 -7.32 -19.29 -19.25
N THR A 152 -6.88 -18.51 -18.26
CA THR A 152 -6.51 -18.95 -16.91
C THR A 152 -7.46 -18.37 -15.86
N ILE A 153 -7.85 -17.11 -16.00
CA ILE A 153 -8.59 -16.35 -14.97
C ILE A 153 -9.86 -17.06 -14.48
N GLY A 154 -10.60 -17.74 -15.36
CA GLY A 154 -11.83 -18.43 -15.01
C GLY A 154 -11.63 -19.62 -14.05
N ASN A 155 -10.47 -20.29 -14.11
CA ASN A 155 -10.13 -21.36 -13.19
C ASN A 155 -9.60 -20.79 -11.87
N VAL A 156 -8.70 -19.79 -11.93
CA VAL A 156 -8.13 -19.13 -10.75
C VAL A 156 -9.24 -18.54 -9.86
N VAL A 157 -10.25 -17.90 -10.46
CA VAL A 157 -11.42 -17.38 -9.72
C VAL A 157 -12.19 -18.51 -9.02
N LYS A 158 -12.45 -19.62 -9.71
CA LYS A 158 -13.20 -20.74 -9.13
C LYS A 158 -12.46 -21.38 -7.97
N GLU A 159 -11.17 -21.63 -8.15
CA GLU A 159 -10.32 -22.20 -7.10
C GLU A 159 -10.17 -21.23 -5.93
N GLY A 160 -10.04 -19.92 -6.18
CA GLY A 160 -10.02 -18.90 -5.13
C GLY A 160 -11.33 -18.85 -4.31
N LEU A 161 -12.49 -18.98 -4.97
CA LEU A 161 -13.80 -19.04 -4.31
C LEU A 161 -14.00 -20.28 -3.42
N GLU A 162 -13.17 -21.33 -3.55
CA GLU A 162 -13.23 -22.48 -2.64
C GLU A 162 -12.69 -22.15 -1.24
N TYR A 163 -11.85 -21.12 -1.12
CA TYR A 163 -11.10 -20.78 0.10
C TYR A 163 -11.30 -19.34 0.58
N ALA A 164 -12.14 -18.56 -0.10
CA ALA A 164 -12.40 -17.15 0.20
C ALA A 164 -13.90 -16.84 0.16
N ASP A 165 -14.33 -15.83 0.91
CA ASP A 165 -15.72 -15.37 0.90
C ASP A 165 -16.06 -14.68 -0.42
N GLU A 166 -15.10 -13.93 -0.96
CA GLU A 166 -15.25 -13.16 -2.18
C GLU A 166 -13.95 -13.20 -3.00
N VAL A 167 -14.11 -13.16 -4.33
CA VAL A 167 -13.01 -12.95 -5.26
C VAL A 167 -13.25 -11.64 -6.01
N LEU A 168 -12.25 -10.77 -6.00
CA LEU A 168 -12.19 -9.53 -6.75
C LEU A 168 -11.09 -9.62 -7.81
N VAL A 169 -11.47 -9.42 -9.06
CA VAL A 169 -10.54 -9.27 -10.18
C VAL A 169 -10.43 -7.81 -10.56
N VAL A 170 -9.21 -7.28 -10.65
CA VAL A 170 -8.94 -5.98 -11.25
C VAL A 170 -8.35 -6.20 -12.63
N ASP A 171 -9.16 -5.95 -13.65
CA ASP A 171 -8.76 -6.05 -15.06
C ASP A 171 -8.09 -4.76 -15.52
N ASP A 172 -6.81 -4.83 -15.91
CA ASP A 172 -6.00 -3.68 -16.30
C ASP A 172 -6.21 -3.27 -17.76
N GLY A 173 -7.47 -3.15 -18.18
CA GLY A 173 -7.85 -2.80 -19.55
C GLY A 173 -7.43 -3.88 -20.56
N SER A 174 -7.83 -5.14 -20.33
CA SER A 174 -7.52 -6.24 -21.23
C SER A 174 -8.20 -6.07 -22.60
N GLU A 175 -7.54 -6.57 -23.66
CA GLU A 175 -8.09 -6.58 -25.02
C GLU A 175 -8.87 -7.87 -25.34
N ASP A 176 -8.74 -8.88 -24.47
CA ASP A 176 -9.38 -10.19 -24.59
C ASP A 176 -10.65 -10.31 -23.72
N ARG A 177 -11.15 -11.53 -23.50
CA ARG A 177 -12.37 -11.76 -22.69
C ARG A 177 -12.08 -11.99 -21.20
N THR A 178 -10.94 -11.53 -20.65
CA THR A 178 -10.55 -11.69 -19.24
C THR A 178 -11.66 -11.26 -18.28
N ALA A 179 -12.12 -10.00 -18.36
CA ALA A 179 -13.17 -9.48 -17.50
C ALA A 179 -14.49 -10.27 -17.61
N VAL A 180 -14.86 -10.69 -18.82
CA VAL A 180 -16.08 -11.47 -19.06
C VAL A 180 -15.97 -12.86 -18.41
N LYS A 181 -14.83 -13.54 -18.57
CA LYS A 181 -14.57 -14.85 -17.97
C LYS A 181 -14.54 -14.79 -16.45
N ALA A 182 -13.92 -13.77 -15.87
CA ALA A 182 -13.90 -13.54 -14.43
C ALA A 182 -15.32 -13.36 -13.87
N LYS A 183 -16.15 -12.52 -14.49
CA LYS A 183 -17.57 -12.34 -14.10
C LYS A 183 -18.36 -13.65 -14.20
N GLN A 184 -18.18 -14.41 -15.28
CA GLN A 184 -18.85 -15.70 -15.48
C GLN A 184 -18.43 -16.75 -14.46
N ALA A 185 -17.20 -16.65 -13.94
CA ALA A 185 -16.68 -17.53 -12.90
C ALA A 185 -17.15 -17.15 -11.49
N GLY A 186 -17.79 -15.98 -11.32
CA GLY A 186 -18.36 -15.54 -10.05
C GLY A 186 -17.59 -14.43 -9.35
N ALA A 187 -16.57 -13.84 -9.98
CA ALA A 187 -15.82 -12.74 -9.39
C ALA A 187 -16.56 -11.40 -9.45
N ILE A 188 -16.30 -10.55 -8.46
CA ILE A 188 -16.48 -9.10 -8.59
C ILE A 188 -15.37 -8.60 -9.51
N VAL A 189 -15.69 -7.74 -10.48
CA VAL A 189 -14.69 -7.25 -11.44
C VAL A 189 -14.69 -5.73 -11.49
N VAL A 190 -13.51 -5.16 -11.33
CA VAL A 190 -13.21 -3.73 -11.54
C VAL A 190 -12.34 -3.63 -12.79
N GLU A 191 -12.77 -2.83 -13.76
CA GLU A 191 -12.06 -2.66 -15.04
C GLU A 191 -11.41 -1.28 -15.10
N HIS A 192 -10.13 -1.24 -15.46
CA HIS A 192 -9.45 -0.01 -15.84
C HIS A 192 -9.75 0.33 -17.30
N GLU A 193 -9.93 1.62 -17.61
CA GLU A 193 -10.18 2.07 -19.00
C GLU A 193 -8.99 1.81 -19.93
N THR A 194 -7.77 1.79 -19.37
CA THR A 194 -6.52 1.55 -20.08
C THR A 194 -5.58 0.75 -19.18
N ASN A 195 -4.57 0.12 -19.79
CA ASN A 195 -3.50 -0.54 -19.03
C ASN A 195 -2.70 0.49 -18.22
N ARG A 196 -2.74 0.36 -16.89
CA ARG A 196 -2.07 1.23 -15.93
C ARG A 196 -0.89 0.52 -15.25
N GLY A 197 -0.70 -0.76 -15.52
CA GLY A 197 0.35 -1.61 -14.99
C GLY A 197 -0.04 -2.35 -13.71
N TYR A 198 0.71 -3.41 -13.41
CA TYR A 198 0.51 -4.28 -12.25
C TYR A 198 0.41 -3.51 -10.92
N GLY A 199 1.24 -2.49 -10.72
CA GLY A 199 1.18 -1.68 -9.51
C GLY A 199 -0.15 -0.93 -9.33
N ALA A 200 -0.73 -0.41 -10.41
CA ALA A 200 -2.01 0.28 -10.36
C ALA A 200 -3.15 -0.70 -10.03
N THR A 201 -3.09 -1.93 -10.56
CA THR A 201 -4.07 -2.98 -10.19
C THR A 201 -3.99 -3.34 -8.70
N LEU A 202 -2.79 -3.47 -8.13
CA LEU A 202 -2.61 -3.69 -6.70
C LEU A 202 -3.17 -2.54 -5.86
N HIS A 203 -2.91 -1.29 -6.27
CA HIS A 203 -3.48 -0.12 -5.60
C HIS A 203 -5.01 -0.17 -5.58
N SER A 204 -5.64 -0.48 -6.71
CA SER A 204 -7.09 -0.65 -6.79
C SER A 204 -7.60 -1.82 -5.95
N LEU A 205 -6.86 -2.93 -5.84
CA LEU A 205 -7.20 -4.02 -4.92
C LEU A 205 -7.20 -3.54 -3.46
N PHE A 206 -6.19 -2.78 -3.05
CA PHE A 206 -6.11 -2.23 -1.69
C PHE A 206 -7.29 -1.29 -1.39
N GLU A 207 -7.63 -0.38 -2.31
CA GLU A 207 -8.79 0.50 -2.17
C GLU A 207 -10.12 -0.27 -2.05
N GLN A 208 -10.30 -1.32 -2.83
CA GLN A 208 -11.52 -2.13 -2.74
C GLN A 208 -11.57 -2.97 -1.47
N ALA A 209 -10.44 -3.53 -1.02
CA ALA A 209 -10.36 -4.26 0.24
C ALA A 209 -10.70 -3.37 1.44
N GLU A 210 -10.18 -2.13 1.45
CA GLU A 210 -10.54 -1.12 2.45
C GLU A 210 -12.04 -0.83 2.42
N ARG A 211 -12.63 -0.62 1.24
CA ARG A 211 -14.08 -0.36 1.10
C ARG A 211 -14.94 -1.54 1.54
N ALA A 212 -14.50 -2.77 1.28
CA ALA A 212 -15.18 -4.00 1.67
C ALA A 212 -15.05 -4.31 3.18
N CYS A 213 -14.07 -3.69 3.86
CA CYS A 213 -13.74 -3.92 5.27
C CYS A 213 -13.59 -5.42 5.57
N VAL A 214 -12.69 -6.06 4.82
CA VAL A 214 -12.31 -7.47 4.98
C VAL A 214 -11.24 -7.60 6.07
N SER A 215 -11.03 -8.82 6.56
CA SER A 215 -9.99 -9.12 7.56
C SER A 215 -8.67 -9.50 6.91
N HIS A 216 -8.75 -10.15 5.76
CA HIS A 216 -7.61 -10.65 5.02
C HIS A 216 -7.79 -10.31 3.55
N LEU A 217 -6.84 -9.59 2.97
CA LEU A 217 -6.71 -9.48 1.52
C LEU A 217 -5.62 -10.43 1.07
N VAL A 218 -6.00 -11.43 0.28
CA VAL A 218 -5.09 -12.39 -0.33
C VAL A 218 -4.89 -12.00 -1.79
N VAL A 219 -3.67 -11.70 -2.20
CA VAL A 219 -3.35 -11.41 -3.60
C VAL A 219 -2.82 -12.68 -4.27
N LEU A 220 -3.34 -12.99 -5.46
CA LEU A 220 -2.93 -14.11 -6.31
C LEU A 220 -2.73 -13.66 -7.76
N ASP A 221 -1.69 -14.19 -8.42
CA ASP A 221 -1.47 -13.94 -9.84
C ASP A 221 -2.54 -14.66 -10.70
N ALA A 222 -2.96 -14.01 -11.79
CA ALA A 222 -3.98 -14.55 -12.70
C ALA A 222 -3.51 -15.72 -13.58
N ASP A 223 -2.22 -16.07 -13.55
CA ASP A 223 -1.59 -17.06 -14.43
C ASP A 223 -1.78 -18.53 -13.99
N GLY A 224 -2.32 -18.73 -12.79
CA GLY A 224 -2.59 -20.05 -12.20
C GLY A 224 -1.36 -20.85 -11.80
N GLN A 225 -0.20 -20.20 -11.57
CA GLN A 225 1.02 -20.87 -11.09
C GLN A 225 0.97 -21.16 -9.58
N HIS A 226 0.18 -20.39 -8.83
CA HIS A 226 -0.01 -20.55 -7.39
C HIS A 226 -1.15 -21.53 -7.10
N ASP A 227 -0.97 -22.39 -6.10
CA ASP A 227 -2.01 -23.30 -5.61
C ASP A 227 -2.93 -22.56 -4.60
N PRO A 228 -4.20 -22.29 -4.92
CA PRO A 228 -5.10 -21.58 -4.00
C PRO A 228 -5.43 -22.37 -2.73
N SER A 229 -5.15 -23.68 -2.66
CA SER A 229 -5.34 -24.47 -1.44
C SER A 229 -4.39 -24.07 -0.30
N ASP A 230 -3.34 -23.30 -0.60
CA ASP A 230 -2.47 -22.69 0.41
C ASP A 230 -3.10 -21.44 1.08
N ILE A 231 -4.21 -20.88 0.55
CA ILE A 231 -4.87 -19.69 1.11
C ILE A 231 -5.19 -19.85 2.60
N PRO A 232 -5.89 -20.92 3.06
CA PRO A 232 -6.27 -21.06 4.47
C PRO A 232 -5.05 -21.11 5.39
N LYS A 233 -3.97 -21.75 4.93
CA LYS A 233 -2.70 -21.85 5.68
C LYS A 233 -2.07 -20.47 5.89
N LEU A 234 -2.04 -19.62 4.87
CA LEU A 234 -1.46 -18.28 4.98
C LEU A 234 -2.33 -17.36 5.82
N VAL A 235 -3.65 -17.43 5.67
CA VAL A 235 -4.62 -16.65 6.45
C VAL A 235 -4.57 -17.05 7.93
N GLU A 236 -4.60 -18.35 8.24
CA GLU A 236 -4.50 -18.85 9.62
C GLU A 236 -3.16 -18.45 10.26
N PHE A 237 -2.07 -18.50 9.49
CA PHE A 237 -0.78 -18.05 9.97
C PHE A 237 -0.79 -16.56 10.29
N GLN A 238 -1.31 -15.72 9.39
CA GLN A 238 -1.43 -14.28 9.60
C GLN A 238 -2.28 -13.97 10.84
N ALA A 239 -3.42 -14.64 11.01
CA ALA A 239 -4.30 -14.46 12.16
C ALA A 239 -3.58 -14.82 13.48
N LYS A 240 -2.72 -15.85 13.49
CA LYS A 240 -1.95 -16.24 14.68
C LYS A 240 -0.76 -15.34 14.96
N SER A 241 -0.01 -14.97 13.92
CA SER A 241 1.19 -14.15 14.07
C SER A 241 0.89 -12.66 14.22
N GLN A 242 -0.31 -12.22 13.82
CA GLN A 242 -0.71 -10.82 13.73
C GLN A 242 0.22 -10.01 12.80
N SER A 243 0.86 -10.68 11.83
CA SER A 243 1.80 -10.05 10.91
C SER A 243 1.08 -9.21 9.87
N GLU A 244 1.62 -8.04 9.55
CA GLU A 244 1.00 -7.16 8.57
C GLU A 244 1.01 -7.75 7.15
N ILE A 245 2.08 -8.47 6.78
CA ILE A 245 2.26 -9.10 5.47
C ILE A 245 2.75 -10.54 5.64
N VAL A 246 2.06 -11.48 5.00
CA VAL A 246 2.51 -12.88 4.87
C VAL A 246 2.77 -13.18 3.40
N ILE A 247 3.94 -13.74 3.10
CA ILE A 247 4.37 -14.06 1.73
C ILE A 247 4.41 -15.59 1.56
N GLY A 248 3.73 -16.11 0.54
CA GLY A 248 3.83 -17.50 0.12
C GLY A 248 5.17 -17.74 -0.57
N SER A 249 6.18 -18.19 0.15
CA SER A 249 7.55 -18.28 -0.34
C SER A 249 7.85 -19.64 -0.94
N ARG A 250 8.42 -19.66 -2.15
CA ARG A 250 8.91 -20.87 -2.83
C ARG A 250 10.21 -21.42 -2.23
N PHE A 251 10.85 -20.67 -1.33
CA PHE A 251 12.22 -20.91 -0.87
C PHE A 251 12.31 -21.14 0.65
N VAL A 252 11.18 -21.29 1.33
CA VAL A 252 11.09 -21.44 2.80
C VAL A 252 10.28 -22.68 3.16
N GLY A 253 10.70 -23.39 4.21
CA GLY A 253 9.97 -24.53 4.77
C GLY A 253 9.77 -25.63 3.73
N ASP A 254 8.51 -26.05 3.58
CA ASP A 254 8.07 -27.09 2.64
C ASP A 254 7.71 -26.55 1.24
N GLY A 255 8.08 -25.30 0.92
CA GLY A 255 7.79 -24.71 -0.39
C GLY A 255 8.57 -25.40 -1.51
N GLU A 256 7.88 -25.79 -2.58
CA GLU A 256 8.49 -26.43 -3.75
C GLU A 256 8.33 -25.58 -5.03
N THR A 257 9.34 -25.68 -5.90
CA THR A 257 9.30 -25.04 -7.22
C THR A 257 10.05 -25.85 -8.29
N ASN A 258 9.37 -26.11 -9.42
CA ASN A 258 9.93 -26.69 -10.65
C ASN A 258 10.58 -25.65 -11.58
N ALA A 259 10.84 -24.42 -11.10
CA ALA A 259 11.45 -23.38 -11.92
C ALA A 259 12.82 -23.80 -12.52
N PRO A 260 13.12 -23.42 -13.78
CA PRO A 260 14.43 -23.65 -14.39
C PRO A 260 15.59 -23.00 -13.62
N TYR A 261 16.78 -23.62 -13.68
CA TYR A 261 17.98 -23.15 -12.94
C TYR A 261 18.34 -21.68 -13.19
N TYR A 262 18.23 -21.18 -14.42
CA TYR A 262 18.53 -19.78 -14.74
C TYR A 262 17.56 -18.81 -14.05
N ARG A 263 16.28 -19.21 -13.89
CA ARG A 263 15.25 -18.42 -13.21
C ARG A 263 15.51 -18.40 -11.70
N LYS A 264 15.93 -19.54 -11.12
CA LYS A 264 16.37 -19.64 -9.72
C LYS A 264 17.55 -18.71 -9.43
N LEU A 265 18.55 -18.68 -10.31
CA LEU A 265 19.70 -17.78 -10.17
C LEU A 265 19.29 -16.30 -10.28
N GLY A 266 18.43 -15.96 -11.25
CA GLY A 266 17.90 -14.60 -11.40
C GLY A 266 17.13 -14.12 -10.16
N LEU A 267 16.24 -14.96 -9.62
CA LEU A 267 15.50 -14.66 -8.40
C LEU A 267 16.43 -14.47 -7.20
N LEU A 268 17.47 -15.29 -7.05
CA LEU A 268 18.47 -15.14 -5.99
C LEU A 268 19.17 -13.77 -6.06
N VAL A 269 19.58 -13.34 -7.26
CA VAL A 269 20.23 -12.04 -7.46
C VAL A 269 19.26 -10.90 -7.14
N ILE A 270 18.01 -10.98 -7.64
CA ILE A 270 16.99 -9.96 -7.36
C ILE A 270 16.71 -9.87 -5.86
N ASN A 271 16.45 -11.00 -5.19
CA ASN A 271 16.20 -11.04 -3.76
C ASN A 271 17.38 -10.48 -2.96
N PHE A 272 18.62 -10.80 -3.32
CA PHE A 272 19.80 -10.23 -2.68
C PHE A 272 19.85 -8.71 -2.83
N LEU A 273 19.67 -8.19 -4.05
CA LEU A 273 19.70 -6.75 -4.32
C LEU A 273 18.56 -6.01 -3.63
N THR A 274 17.34 -6.55 -3.66
CA THR A 274 16.17 -5.96 -2.98
C THR A 274 16.36 -5.91 -1.46
N ASN A 275 16.88 -6.96 -0.84
CA ASN A 275 17.17 -6.91 0.60
C ASN A 275 18.30 -5.91 0.93
N LEU A 276 19.27 -5.75 0.03
CA LEU A 276 20.32 -4.75 0.16
C LEU A 276 19.78 -3.32 0.05
N SER A 277 18.79 -3.06 -0.83
CA SER A 277 18.14 -1.74 -0.94
C SER A 277 17.44 -1.33 0.35
N PHE A 278 16.81 -2.28 1.05
CA PHE A 278 16.18 -2.01 2.35
C PHE A 278 17.19 -1.82 3.49
N GLY A 279 18.48 -2.06 3.24
CA GLY A 279 19.51 -1.96 4.28
C GLY A 279 19.55 -3.11 5.26
N ALA A 280 18.84 -4.19 4.96
CA ALA A 280 18.96 -5.43 5.70
C ALA A 280 20.33 -6.04 5.36
N ILE A 281 21.36 -5.68 6.12
CA ILE A 281 22.69 -6.33 6.04
C ILE A 281 22.66 -7.67 6.80
N ARG A 282 21.65 -7.87 7.66
CA ARG A 282 21.50 -9.07 8.49
C ARG A 282 20.56 -10.09 7.81
N PRO A 283 21.01 -11.34 7.60
CA PRO A 283 20.22 -12.39 6.93
C PRO A 283 18.88 -12.74 7.60
N LYS A 284 18.69 -12.38 8.88
CA LYS A 284 17.51 -12.74 9.67
C LYS A 284 16.25 -11.94 9.31
N SER A 285 16.40 -10.78 8.69
CA SER A 285 15.29 -9.92 8.24
C SER A 285 15.18 -9.91 6.72
N TRP A 286 15.77 -10.92 6.05
CA TRP A 286 15.70 -11.04 4.60
C TRP A 286 14.42 -11.74 4.19
N VAL A 287 13.70 -11.10 3.29
CA VAL A 287 12.60 -11.73 2.56
C VAL A 287 13.24 -12.58 1.45
N LYS A 288 13.08 -13.90 1.52
CA LYS A 288 13.68 -14.84 0.57
C LYS A 288 12.95 -14.90 -0.76
N ASP A 289 11.70 -14.47 -0.84
CA ASP A 289 10.91 -14.41 -2.08
C ASP A 289 10.24 -13.05 -2.28
N THR A 290 11.03 -12.02 -2.63
CA THR A 290 10.54 -10.64 -2.78
C THR A 290 9.64 -10.44 -4.00
N GLN A 291 9.61 -11.42 -4.91
CA GLN A 291 8.90 -11.37 -6.18
C GLN A 291 7.74 -12.37 -6.24
N CYS A 292 7.32 -12.93 -5.10
CA CYS A 292 6.10 -13.73 -5.08
C CYS A 292 4.85 -12.83 -5.16
N GLY A 293 3.92 -13.15 -6.07
CA GLY A 293 2.60 -12.53 -6.17
C GLY A 293 1.63 -13.01 -5.09
N PHE A 294 1.83 -14.23 -4.57
CA PHE A 294 0.99 -14.79 -3.50
C PHE A 294 1.32 -14.18 -2.13
N ARG A 295 0.47 -13.24 -1.68
CA ARG A 295 0.64 -12.51 -0.43
C ARG A 295 -0.67 -12.33 0.31
N VAL A 296 -0.62 -12.25 1.64
CA VAL A 296 -1.76 -11.89 2.48
C VAL A 296 -1.45 -10.60 3.22
N TYR A 297 -2.38 -9.66 3.19
CA TYR A 297 -2.29 -8.35 3.80
C TYR A 297 -3.33 -8.21 4.91
N SER A 298 -2.84 -7.76 6.07
CA SER A 298 -3.70 -7.35 7.17
C SER A 298 -4.42 -6.06 6.82
N PRO A 299 -5.48 -5.69 7.55
CA PRO A 299 -6.19 -4.46 7.26
C PRO A 299 -5.35 -3.21 7.46
N ARG A 300 -4.50 -3.21 8.50
CA ARG A 300 -3.53 -2.14 8.70
C ARG A 300 -2.61 -1.99 7.48
N ALA A 301 -2.21 -3.09 6.86
CA ALA A 301 -1.33 -3.04 5.70
C ALA A 301 -2.05 -2.48 4.46
N PHE A 302 -3.20 -3.06 4.08
CA PHE A 302 -3.89 -2.60 2.87
C PHE A 302 -4.51 -1.20 3.01
N GLU A 303 -4.94 -0.77 4.19
CA GLU A 303 -5.42 0.60 4.43
C GLU A 303 -4.31 1.64 4.25
N ASN A 304 -3.10 1.35 4.76
CA ASN A 304 -1.97 2.25 4.57
C ASN A 304 -1.47 2.25 3.11
N LEU A 305 -1.47 1.09 2.46
CA LEU A 305 -1.06 0.97 1.06
C LEU A 305 -2.05 1.62 0.10
N ALA A 306 -3.36 1.59 0.39
CA ALA A 306 -4.39 2.28 -0.38
C ALA A 306 -4.28 3.81 -0.31
N ASN A 307 -3.73 4.33 0.78
CA ASN A 307 -3.55 5.77 1.01
C ASN A 307 -2.16 6.28 0.62
N ASP A 308 -1.27 5.42 0.10
CA ASP A 308 0.08 5.82 -0.29
C ASP A 308 0.17 6.11 -1.81
N PRO A 309 0.36 7.38 -2.20
CA PRO A 309 0.40 7.78 -3.61
C PRO A 309 1.67 7.28 -4.34
N GLY A 310 2.66 6.77 -3.61
CA GLY A 310 3.86 6.14 -4.18
C GLY A 310 3.61 4.76 -4.76
N ILE A 311 2.57 4.06 -4.28
CA ILE A 311 2.20 2.71 -4.72
C ILE A 311 1.45 2.79 -6.06
N GLY A 312 1.94 2.05 -7.06
CA GLY A 312 1.25 1.89 -8.34
C GLY A 312 1.71 2.80 -9.48
N SER A 313 2.70 3.67 -9.25
CA SER A 313 3.26 4.56 -10.28
C SER A 313 4.28 3.88 -11.22
N GLN A 314 4.83 2.72 -10.83
CA GLN A 314 5.96 2.08 -11.51
C GLN A 314 5.85 0.53 -11.53
N MET A 315 6.61 -0.09 -12.44
CA MET A 315 6.69 -1.55 -12.66
C MET A 315 7.39 -2.32 -11.50
N SER A 316 7.63 -1.66 -10.36
CA SER A 316 8.37 -2.14 -9.18
C SER A 316 7.47 -2.40 -7.96
N ALA A 317 6.16 -2.48 -8.13
CA ALA A 317 5.18 -2.51 -7.04
C ALA A 317 5.51 -3.50 -5.91
N SER A 318 6.02 -4.69 -6.23
CA SER A 318 6.46 -5.69 -5.23
C SER A 318 7.60 -5.18 -4.32
N THR A 319 8.53 -4.39 -4.86
CA THR A 319 9.62 -3.75 -4.12
C THR A 319 9.12 -2.53 -3.37
N ASP A 320 8.23 -1.74 -3.97
CA ASP A 320 7.68 -0.52 -3.37
C ASP A 320 6.85 -0.86 -2.11
N ILE A 321 6.06 -1.94 -2.17
CA ILE A 321 5.32 -2.48 -1.01
C ILE A 321 6.27 -2.91 0.12
N LEU A 322 7.38 -3.56 -0.21
CA LEU A 322 8.36 -4.00 0.79
C LEU A 322 9.13 -2.80 1.38
N HIS A 323 9.40 -1.77 0.58
CA HIS A 323 9.99 -0.52 1.06
C HIS A 323 9.05 0.18 2.04
N HIS A 324 7.78 0.35 1.66
CA HIS A 324 6.73 0.91 2.50
C HIS A 324 6.57 0.13 3.81
N ALA A 325 6.60 -1.20 3.75
CA ALA A 325 6.55 -2.07 4.91
C ALA A 325 7.77 -1.88 5.82
N HIS A 326 8.97 -1.70 5.26
CA HIS A 326 10.18 -1.40 6.02
C HIS A 326 10.11 -0.03 6.70
N GLU A 327 9.66 1.03 6.02
CA GLU A 327 9.51 2.36 6.61
C GLU A 327 8.51 2.39 7.77
N ARG A 328 7.44 1.60 7.66
CA ARG A 328 6.39 1.51 8.71
C ARG A 328 6.64 0.40 9.74
N ASN A 329 7.79 -0.28 9.68
CA ASN A 329 8.18 -1.37 10.58
C ASN A 329 7.14 -2.50 10.68
N TYR A 330 6.61 -2.93 9.53
CA TYR A 330 5.69 -4.06 9.45
C TYR A 330 6.39 -5.39 9.74
N ASP A 331 5.67 -6.30 10.37
CA ASP A 331 6.11 -7.68 10.49
C ASP A 331 5.81 -8.43 9.19
N ILE A 332 6.86 -8.90 8.54
CA ILE A 332 6.80 -9.64 7.28
C ILE A 332 7.26 -11.07 7.54
N VAL A 333 6.39 -12.03 7.28
CA VAL A 333 6.69 -13.46 7.47
C VAL A 333 6.51 -14.24 6.18
N GLU A 334 7.37 -15.24 5.99
CA GLU A 334 7.32 -16.14 4.84
C GLU A 334 6.79 -17.52 5.26
N VAL A 335 5.80 -18.02 4.52
CA VAL A 335 5.23 -19.37 4.68
C VAL A 335 5.49 -20.14 3.40
N GLY A 336 5.99 -21.38 3.50
CA GLY A 336 6.29 -22.21 2.32
C GLY A 336 5.03 -22.52 1.51
N THR A 337 5.06 -22.25 0.21
CA THR A 337 3.97 -22.57 -0.75
C THR A 337 4.50 -23.22 -2.00
N ASN A 338 3.62 -23.95 -2.70
CA ASN A 338 3.97 -24.62 -3.95
C ASN A 338 3.67 -23.72 -5.15
N VAL A 339 4.63 -23.67 -6.08
CA VAL A 339 4.46 -22.91 -7.34
C VAL A 339 4.84 -23.79 -8.53
N ASN A 340 3.85 -23.99 -9.40
CA ASN A 340 3.97 -24.86 -10.57
C ASN A 340 4.16 -24.06 -11.86
N TYR A 341 5.25 -24.33 -12.57
CA TYR A 341 5.62 -23.72 -13.84
C TYR A 341 5.28 -24.56 -15.09
N ASP A 342 4.51 -25.65 -14.95
CA ASP A 342 4.24 -26.62 -16.04
C ASP A 342 3.16 -26.16 -17.05
N ASN A 343 2.58 -24.96 -16.90
CA ASN A 343 1.57 -24.46 -17.83
C ASN A 343 2.25 -23.93 -19.12
N GLU A 344 2.16 -24.70 -20.21
CA GLU A 344 2.77 -24.40 -21.52
C GLU A 344 2.29 -23.09 -22.19
N ASN A 345 1.33 -22.36 -21.62
CA ASN A 345 0.69 -21.18 -22.24
C ASN A 345 0.92 -19.84 -21.53
N THR A 346 1.68 -19.76 -20.43
CA THR A 346 1.92 -18.46 -19.76
C THR A 346 3.01 -17.67 -20.50
N SER A 347 2.57 -16.92 -21.51
CA SER A 347 3.38 -16.01 -22.32
C SER A 347 3.23 -14.57 -21.84
N SER A 348 3.88 -14.21 -20.75
CA SER A 348 3.97 -12.80 -20.32
C SER A 348 5.44 -12.36 -20.25
N HIS A 349 5.92 -11.89 -21.42
CA HIS A 349 7.20 -11.19 -21.67
C HIS A 349 8.52 -11.94 -21.38
N HIS A 350 9.55 -11.64 -22.19
CA HIS A 350 10.90 -12.20 -22.08
C HIS A 350 11.42 -12.12 -20.62
N PRO A 351 11.51 -13.26 -19.89
CA PRO A 351 11.86 -13.26 -18.45
C PRO A 351 13.21 -12.57 -18.18
N ILE A 352 14.09 -12.60 -19.16
CA ILE A 352 15.42 -12.00 -19.12
C ILE A 352 15.35 -10.47 -19.26
N SER A 353 14.57 -9.93 -20.20
CA SER A 353 14.47 -8.49 -20.38
C SER A 353 13.77 -7.83 -19.19
N HIS A 354 12.73 -8.48 -18.65
CA HIS A 354 12.06 -8.02 -17.45
C HIS A 354 12.99 -8.07 -16.22
N GLY A 355 13.75 -9.14 -16.07
CA GLY A 355 14.76 -9.27 -15.02
C GLY A 355 15.82 -8.18 -15.07
N ILE A 356 16.33 -7.85 -16.26
CA ILE A 356 17.31 -6.77 -16.45
C ILE A 356 16.72 -5.41 -16.07
N THR A 357 15.48 -5.10 -16.47
CA THR A 357 14.80 -3.86 -16.10
C THR A 357 14.66 -3.73 -14.58
N LEU A 358 14.23 -4.81 -13.92
CA LEU A 358 14.06 -4.83 -12.47
C LEU A 358 15.41 -4.64 -11.74
N VAL A 359 16.46 -5.36 -12.17
CA VAL A 359 17.82 -5.20 -11.62
C VAL A 359 18.33 -3.78 -11.83
N SER A 360 18.14 -3.18 -13.00
CA SER A 360 18.52 -1.79 -13.28
C SER A 360 17.79 -0.81 -12.36
N ASN A 361 16.49 -0.99 -12.14
CA ASN A 361 15.69 -0.15 -11.24
C ASN A 361 16.16 -0.30 -9.78
N ILE A 362 16.37 -1.53 -9.31
CA ILE A 362 16.88 -1.79 -7.95
C ILE A 362 18.28 -1.20 -7.77
N LEU A 363 19.17 -1.35 -8.76
CA LEU A 363 20.52 -0.76 -8.70
C LEU A 363 20.47 0.77 -8.63
N ARG A 364 19.60 1.43 -9.40
CA ARG A 364 19.37 2.87 -9.31
C ARG A 364 18.83 3.29 -7.94
N THR A 365 17.91 2.51 -7.36
CA THR A 365 17.39 2.76 -6.01
C THR A 365 18.50 2.62 -4.96
N ILE A 366 19.31 1.56 -5.01
CA ILE A 366 20.45 1.35 -4.11
C ILE A 366 21.49 2.47 -4.25
N GLU A 367 21.81 2.87 -5.48
CA GLU A 367 22.73 3.97 -5.76
C GLU A 367 22.22 5.30 -5.20
N ARG A 368 20.92 5.58 -5.36
CA ARG A 368 20.28 6.82 -4.88
C ARG A 368 20.16 6.87 -3.36
N GLU A 369 19.73 5.77 -2.74
CA GLU A 369 19.37 5.75 -1.32
C GLU A 369 20.53 5.41 -0.40
N ARG A 370 21.48 4.58 -0.88
CA ARG A 370 22.64 4.13 -0.10
C ARG A 370 23.94 4.09 -0.91
N PRO A 371 24.39 5.23 -1.44
CA PRO A 371 25.58 5.31 -2.29
C PRO A 371 26.86 4.78 -1.61
N ILE A 372 27.00 4.97 -0.28
CA ILE A 372 28.16 4.50 0.49
C ILE A 372 28.28 2.97 0.47
N THR A 373 27.18 2.25 0.70
CA THR A 373 27.22 0.77 0.67
C THR A 373 27.26 0.23 -0.75
N ALA A 374 26.62 0.93 -1.70
CA ALA A 374 26.54 0.52 -3.09
C ALA A 374 27.89 0.60 -3.83
N LEU A 375 28.57 1.73 -3.70
CA LEU A 375 29.80 2.05 -4.45
C LEU A 375 31.02 2.12 -3.52
N GLY A 376 30.84 2.64 -2.29
CA GLY A 376 31.94 2.85 -1.36
C GLY A 376 32.55 1.55 -0.82
N LEU A 377 31.73 0.58 -0.41
CA LEU A 377 32.25 -0.70 0.10
C LEU A 377 32.98 -1.52 -0.97
N PRO A 378 32.43 -1.75 -2.19
CA PRO A 378 33.17 -2.40 -3.27
C PRO A 378 34.41 -1.60 -3.68
N GLY A 379 34.32 -0.26 -3.73
CA GLY A 379 35.47 0.61 -4.00
C GLY A 379 36.59 0.44 -2.98
N PHE A 380 36.24 0.37 -1.70
CA PHE A 380 37.18 0.15 -0.60
C PHE A 380 37.85 -1.22 -0.68
N LEU A 381 37.09 -2.28 -0.99
CA LEU A 381 37.63 -3.62 -1.19
C LEU A 381 38.57 -3.69 -2.41
N CYS A 382 38.19 -3.08 -3.53
CA CYS A 382 39.04 -2.97 -4.72
C CYS A 382 40.34 -2.21 -4.43
N TRP A 383 40.25 -1.10 -3.69
CA TRP A 383 41.43 -0.34 -3.28
C TRP A 383 42.37 -1.16 -2.39
N PHE A 384 41.81 -1.86 -1.40
CA PHE A 384 42.59 -2.73 -0.51
C PHE A 384 43.21 -3.91 -1.27
N GLY A 385 42.47 -4.49 -2.23
CA GLY A 385 43.00 -5.48 -3.17
C GLY A 385 44.16 -4.92 -4.00
N GLY A 386 44.02 -3.69 -4.51
CA GLY A 386 45.10 -2.97 -5.20
C GLY A 386 46.34 -2.81 -4.33
N LEU A 387 46.19 -2.49 -3.04
CA LEU A 387 47.32 -2.44 -2.10
C LEU A 387 47.98 -3.81 -1.89
N ALA A 388 47.20 -4.88 -1.79
CA ALA A 388 47.73 -6.24 -1.69
C ALA A 388 48.55 -6.63 -2.94
N PHE A 389 48.04 -6.31 -4.14
CA PHE A 389 48.77 -6.52 -5.39
C PHE A 389 50.00 -5.60 -5.51
N THR A 390 49.94 -4.37 -4.97
CA THR A 390 51.10 -3.48 -4.91
C THR A 390 52.20 -4.11 -4.06
N TYR A 391 51.85 -4.56 -2.86
CA TYR A 391 52.78 -5.24 -1.95
C TYR A 391 53.38 -6.49 -2.58
N TRP A 392 52.55 -7.28 -3.29
CA TRP A 392 53.02 -8.46 -3.99
C TRP A 392 53.96 -8.14 -5.15
N THR A 393 53.69 -7.07 -5.90
CA THR A 393 54.55 -6.55 -6.98
C THR A 393 55.92 -6.14 -6.44
N ILE A 394 55.94 -5.38 -5.32
CA ILE A 394 57.19 -4.94 -4.67
C ILE A 394 57.99 -6.14 -4.18
N THR A 395 57.34 -7.11 -3.53
CA THR A 395 58.01 -8.29 -2.97
C THR A 395 58.60 -9.19 -4.06
N ASN A 396 57.93 -9.31 -5.20
CA ASN A 396 58.50 -10.00 -6.37
C ASN A 396 59.71 -9.26 -6.90
N TYR A 397 59.60 -7.93 -7.09
CA TYR A 397 60.70 -7.13 -7.61
C TYR A 397 61.95 -7.24 -6.74
N THR A 398 61.82 -7.20 -5.40
CA THR A 398 62.95 -7.36 -4.49
C THR A 398 63.56 -8.77 -4.51
N SER A 399 62.79 -9.79 -4.87
CA SER A 399 63.26 -11.19 -4.89
C SER A 399 63.90 -11.58 -6.23
N THR A 400 63.34 -11.11 -7.35
CA THR A 400 63.75 -11.52 -8.71
C THR A 400 64.56 -10.45 -9.43
N ASN A 401 64.64 -9.22 -8.91
CA ASN A 401 65.16 -8.02 -9.58
C ASN A 401 64.50 -7.71 -10.94
N THR A 402 63.36 -8.34 -11.23
CA THR A 402 62.57 -8.14 -12.45
C THR A 402 61.22 -7.58 -12.08
N PHE A 403 60.78 -6.53 -12.77
CA PHE A 403 59.50 -5.90 -12.47
C PHE A 403 58.34 -6.69 -13.11
N PRO A 404 57.40 -7.26 -12.32
CA PRO A 404 56.31 -8.02 -12.88
C PRO A 404 55.21 -7.08 -13.40
N ILE A 405 55.33 -6.68 -14.68
CA ILE A 405 54.46 -5.70 -15.34
C ILE A 405 52.97 -6.05 -15.18
N GLY A 406 52.61 -7.33 -15.32
CA GLY A 406 51.22 -7.79 -15.18
C GLY A 406 50.62 -7.48 -13.81
N LEU A 407 51.36 -7.76 -12.72
CA LEU A 407 50.89 -7.47 -11.35
C LEU A 407 50.81 -5.95 -11.11
N GLY A 408 51.77 -5.19 -11.63
CA GLY A 408 51.77 -3.73 -11.55
C GLY A 408 50.54 -3.10 -12.23
N ILE A 409 50.14 -3.60 -13.41
CA ILE A 409 48.95 -3.13 -14.13
C ILE A 409 47.67 -3.44 -13.34
N VAL A 410 47.52 -4.68 -12.86
CA VAL A 410 46.35 -5.09 -12.06
C VAL A 410 46.25 -4.25 -10.78
N SER A 411 47.38 -4.05 -10.11
CA SER A 411 47.48 -3.22 -8.91
C SER A 411 47.04 -1.78 -9.16
N GLY A 412 47.56 -1.15 -10.22
CA GLY A 412 47.23 0.23 -10.58
C GLY A 412 45.76 0.39 -10.96
N PHE A 413 45.22 -0.55 -11.73
CA PHE A 413 43.81 -0.55 -12.13
C PHE A 413 42.87 -0.69 -10.92
N LEU A 414 43.08 -1.70 -10.08
CA LEU A 414 42.26 -1.93 -8.88
C LEU A 414 42.34 -0.76 -7.89
N GLY A 415 43.54 -0.22 -7.68
CA GLY A 415 43.76 0.92 -6.79
C GLY A 415 43.04 2.18 -7.28
N LEU A 416 43.20 2.53 -8.56
CA LEU A 416 42.57 3.73 -9.14
C LEU A 416 41.05 3.60 -9.20
N SER A 417 40.52 2.47 -9.70
CA SER A 417 39.08 2.21 -9.75
C SER A 417 38.46 2.20 -8.35
N GLY A 418 39.13 1.63 -7.36
CA GLY A 418 38.66 1.61 -5.98
C GLY A 418 38.52 3.00 -5.38
N ILE A 419 39.53 3.87 -5.56
CA ILE A 419 39.49 5.26 -5.09
C ILE A 419 38.36 6.03 -5.78
N LEU A 420 38.21 5.89 -7.11
CA LEU A 420 37.17 6.59 -7.86
C LEU A 420 35.76 6.21 -7.39
N PHE A 421 35.51 4.92 -7.11
CA PHE A 421 34.22 4.48 -6.55
C PHE A 421 33.97 5.00 -5.14
N CYS A 422 34.99 5.04 -4.27
CA CYS A 422 34.86 5.67 -2.96
C CYS A 422 34.51 7.16 -3.06
N PHE A 423 35.16 7.90 -3.95
CA PHE A 423 34.86 9.32 -4.17
C PHE A 423 33.45 9.51 -4.74
N ALA A 424 33.06 8.73 -5.74
CA ALA A 424 31.71 8.76 -6.30
C ALA A 424 30.65 8.51 -5.22
N ALA A 425 30.88 7.53 -4.36
CA ALA A 425 29.99 7.21 -3.24
C ALA A 425 29.83 8.37 -2.26
N VAL A 426 30.94 9.04 -1.89
CA VAL A 426 30.92 10.20 -0.98
C VAL A 426 30.22 11.39 -1.64
N ILE A 427 30.48 11.64 -2.93
CA ILE A 427 29.84 12.74 -3.67
C ILE A 427 28.33 12.51 -3.77
N LEU A 428 27.89 11.32 -4.18
CA LEU A 428 26.47 10.97 -4.25
C LEU A 428 25.79 11.09 -2.88
N HIS A 429 26.44 10.63 -1.81
CA HIS A 429 25.91 10.76 -0.46
C HIS A 429 25.77 12.23 -0.02
N SER A 430 26.77 13.06 -0.31
CA SER A 430 26.76 14.48 0.00
C SER A 430 25.65 15.22 -0.75
N LEU A 431 25.48 14.91 -2.04
CA LEU A 431 24.40 15.49 -2.86
C LEU A 431 23.02 15.12 -2.33
N GLN A 432 22.83 13.86 -1.90
CA GLN A 432 21.59 13.40 -1.29
C GLN A 432 21.28 14.16 0.02
N GLN A 433 22.30 14.41 0.84
CA GLN A 433 22.12 15.13 2.10
C GLN A 433 21.74 16.61 1.89
N GLN A 434 22.19 17.22 0.78
CA GLN A 434 21.88 18.62 0.43
C GLN A 434 20.53 18.79 -0.26
N SER A 435 20.01 17.79 -0.98
CA SER A 435 18.77 17.92 -1.76
C SER A 435 17.49 17.86 -0.93
N GLY A 436 17.56 17.61 0.38
CA GLY A 436 16.38 17.62 1.26
C GLY A 436 15.34 16.55 0.93
N ILE A 437 15.69 15.55 0.12
CA ILE A 437 14.84 14.39 -0.18
C ILE A 437 15.02 13.42 0.99
N ARG A 438 14.21 13.59 2.03
CA ARG A 438 13.99 12.59 3.07
C ARG A 438 12.56 12.14 3.03
#